data_AF-A0A920B0T8-F1
#
_entry.id   AF-A0A920B0T8-F1
#
_cell.length_a   1.000
_cell.length_b   1.000
_cell.length_c   1.000
_cell.angle_alpha   90.00
_cell.angle_beta   90.00
_cell.angle_gamma   90.00
#
_symmetry.space_group_name_H-M   'P 1'
#
loop_
_entity.id
_entity.type
_entity.pdbx_description
1 polymer ?
#
loop_
_entity_poly.entity_id
_entity_poly.type
_entity_poly.pdbx_seq_one_letter_code
_entity_poly.pdbx_strand_id
1 'polypeptide(L)' 'MLRANRCGSGPVHRHSEDERLGLLPAGSLNPQKARVLLLASIAGWDVVALAALMSQRQLAH' A
#
# COMPACT_ATOMS: atom_id res chain seq x y z
N MET A 1 -1.46 10.33 2.84
CA MET A 1 -0.43 10.15 1.78
C MET A 1 0.22 8.78 1.94
N LEU A 2 0.57 8.06 0.86
CA LEU A 2 1.02 6.66 0.94
C LEU A 2 2.55 6.55 0.81
N ARG A 3 3.20 5.74 1.65
CA ARG A 3 4.67 5.55 1.69
C ARG A 3 5.05 4.19 1.11
N ALA A 4 5.83 4.18 0.04
CA ALA A 4 6.41 2.98 -0.56
C ALA A 4 7.95 3.10 -0.61
N ASN A 5 8.67 1.98 -0.79
CA ASN A 5 10.12 1.99 -0.94
C ASN A 5 10.55 1.88 -2.41
N ARG A 6 11.79 2.31 -2.69
CA ARG A 6 12.44 2.20 -4.01
C ARG A 6 13.33 0.96 -4.18
N CYS A 7 13.47 0.15 -3.12
CA CYS A 7 14.41 -0.96 -3.08
C CYS A 7 13.96 -2.18 -3.89
N GLY A 8 12.72 -2.17 -4.39
CA GLY A 8 12.13 -3.27 -5.18
C GLY A 8 11.73 -4.48 -4.33
N SER A 9 12.17 -4.57 -3.08
CA SER A 9 11.84 -5.62 -2.12
C SER A 9 11.84 -5.08 -0.68
N GLY A 10 11.25 -5.86 0.24
CA GLY A 10 11.11 -5.51 1.65
C GLY A 10 9.87 -4.64 1.94
N PRO A 11 9.25 -4.75 3.13
CA PRO A 11 8.08 -3.96 3.49
C PRO A 11 8.45 -2.54 3.97
N VAL A 12 7.55 -1.59 3.77
CA VAL A 12 7.51 -0.33 4.52
C VAL A 12 6.70 -0.57 5.79
N HIS A 13 7.32 -0.35 6.94
CA HIS A 13 6.70 -0.55 8.24
C HIS A 13 5.93 0.68 8.72
N ARG A 14 5.03 0.46 9.69
CA ARG A 14 4.38 1.53 10.45
C ARG A 14 5.39 2.24 11.33
N HIS A 15 5.16 3.53 11.55
CA HIS A 15 5.98 4.36 12.43
C HIS A 15 5.10 5.46 13.00
N SER A 16 5.20 5.72 14.31
CA SER A 16 4.26 6.57 15.04
C SER A 16 4.18 8.00 14.52
N GLU A 17 5.34 8.59 14.18
CA GLU A 17 5.37 9.95 13.63
C GLU A 17 4.76 10.05 12.23
N ASP A 18 4.89 9.00 11.42
CA ASP A 18 4.29 8.96 10.09
C ASP A 18 2.76 8.87 10.20
N GLU A 19 2.24 8.07 11.13
CA GLU A 19 0.81 7.95 11.41
C GLU A 19 0.23 9.28 11.92
N ARG A 20 0.96 9.97 12.81
CA ARG A 20 0.58 11.30 13.31
C ARG A 20 0.50 12.36 12.20
N LEU A 21 1.26 12.19 11.11
CA LEU A 21 1.22 13.02 9.92
C LEU A 21 0.20 12.54 8.86
N GLY A 22 -0.60 11.51 9.15
CA GLY A 22 -1.57 10.94 8.20
C GLY A 22 -0.91 10.18 7.04
N LEU A 23 0.31 9.67 7.26
CA LEU A 23 1.03 8.85 6.30
C LEU A 23 0.75 7.37 6.56
N LEU A 24 0.44 6.63 5.50
CA LEU A 24 0.14 5.20 5.56
C LEU A 24 1.24 4.40 4.86
N PRO A 25 1.78 3.33 5.48
CA PRO A 25 2.75 2.48 4.81
C PRO A 25 2.07 1.59 3.76
N ALA A 26 2.72 1.43 2.61
CA ALA A 26 2.27 0.54 1.54
C ALA A 26 2.62 -0.94 1.79
N GLY A 27 3.19 -1.27 2.94
CA GLY A 27 3.66 -2.63 3.24
C GLY A 27 4.69 -3.10 2.21
N SER A 28 4.51 -4.30 1.69
CA SER A 28 5.38 -4.91 0.66
C SER A 28 5.05 -4.46 -0.77
N LEU A 29 4.12 -3.52 -0.96
CA LEU A 29 3.77 -3.05 -2.29
C LEU A 29 4.85 -2.13 -2.84
N ASN A 30 5.22 -2.38 -4.09
CA ASN A 30 6.03 -1.44 -4.85
C ASN A 30 5.26 -0.14 -5.11
N PRO A 31 5.94 0.96 -5.47
CA PRO A 31 5.30 2.26 -5.68
C PRO A 31 4.19 2.27 -6.74
N GLN A 32 4.31 1.43 -7.77
CA GLN A 32 3.33 1.35 -8.86
C GLN A 32 2.01 0.71 -8.39
N LYS A 33 2.09 -0.44 -7.72
CA LYS A 33 0.96 -1.16 -7.12
C LYS A 33 0.29 -0.33 -6.03
N ALA A 34 1.10 0.31 -5.19
CA ALA A 34 0.64 1.24 -4.16
C ALA A 34 -0.17 2.42 -4.75
N ARG A 35 0.27 2.97 -5.89
CA ARG A 35 -0.45 4.06 -6.58
C ARG A 35 -1.79 3.61 -7.14
N VAL A 36 -1.88 2.41 -7.70
CA VAL A 36 -3.16 1.87 -8.20
C VAL A 36 -4.16 1.70 -7.07
N LEU A 37 -3.74 1.15 -5.92
CA LEU A 37 -4.60 1.09 -4.73
C LEU A 37 -5.11 2.46 -4.32
N LEU A 38 -4.21 3.44 -4.22
CA LEU A 38 -4.57 4.80 -3.81
C LEU A 38 -5.61 5.43 -4.75
N LEU A 39 -5.44 5.27 -6.06
CA LEU A 39 -6.39 5.79 -7.05
C LEU A 39 -7.77 5.12 -6.92
N ALA A 40 -7.80 3.81 -6.71
CA ALA A 40 -9.05 3.09 -6.51
C ALA A 40 -9.74 3.50 -5.19
N SER A 41 -8.98 3.69 -4.11
CA SER A 41 -9.49 4.24 -2.84
C SER A 41 -10.11 5.62 -3.03
N ILE A 42 -9.44 6.51 -3.77
CA ILE A 42 -9.96 7.85 -4.10
C ILE A 42 -11.23 7.76 -4.97
N ALA A 43 -11.31 6.77 -5.86
CA ALA A 43 -12.49 6.48 -6.67
C ALA A 43 -13.64 5.82 -5.88
N GLY A 44 -13.53 5.66 -4.56
CA GLY A 44 -14.59 5.11 -3.70
C GLY A 44 -14.64 3.59 -3.64
N TRP A 45 -13.60 2.89 -4.11
CA TRP A 45 -13.52 1.44 -3.98
C TRP A 45 -13.11 1.04 -2.57
N ASP A 46 -13.68 -0.08 -2.08
CA ASP A 46 -13.34 -0.63 -0.77
C ASP A 46 -11.86 -1.04 -0.72
N VAL A 47 -11.09 -0.30 0.08
CA VAL A 47 -9.66 -0.49 0.27
C VAL A 47 -9.34 -1.85 0.90
N VAL A 48 -10.21 -2.38 1.75
CA VAL A 48 -10.03 -3.69 2.40
C VAL A 48 -10.17 -4.80 1.37
N ALA A 49 -11.23 -4.75 0.56
CA ALA A 49 -11.43 -5.71 -0.54
C ALA A 49 -10.28 -5.65 -1.56
N LEU A 50 -9.82 -4.45 -1.89
CA LEU A 50 -8.74 -4.23 -2.85
C LEU A 50 -7.37 -4.72 -2.31
N ALA A 51 -7.08 -4.45 -1.03
CA ALA A 51 -5.90 -4.97 -0.36
C ALA A 51 -5.91 -6.51 -0.30
N ALA A 52 -7.05 -7.12 0.02
CA ALA A 52 -7.21 -8.57 0.04
C ALA A 52 -6.96 -9.21 -1.33
N LEU A 53 -7.54 -8.65 -2.41
CA LEU A 53 -7.30 -9.08 -3.79
C LEU A 53 -5.82 -9.00 -4.18
N MET A 54 -5.13 -7.95 -3.74
CA MET A 54 -3.72 -7.77 -4.04
C MET A 54 -2.82 -8.71 -3.24
N SER A 55 -3.11 -8.94 -1.96
CA SER A 55 -2.41 -9.95 -1.15
C SER A 55 -2.59 -11.36 -1.73
N GLN A 56 -3.78 -11.71 -2.20
CA GLN A 56 -4.02 -12.99 -2.89
C GLN A 56 -3.18 -13.15 -4.17
N ARG A 57 -3.04 -12.08 -4.97
CA ARG A 57 -2.22 -12.08 -6.19
C ARG A 57 -0.72 -12.04 -5.94
N GLN A 58 -0.30 -11.58 -4.76
CA GLN A 58 1.10 -11.47 -4.36
C GLN A 58 1.68 -12.79 -3.83
N LEU A 59 0.82 -13.76 -3.49
CA LEU A 59 1.18 -15.15 -3.17
C LEU A 59 1.27 -16.07 -4.40
N ALA A 60 0.86 -15.58 -5.59
CA ALA A 60 0.86 -16.34 -6.83
C ALA A 60 2.16 -16.18 -7.65
N HIS A 61 3.19 -15.57 -7.08
CA HIS A 61 4.52 -15.36 -7.65
C HIS A 61 5.59 -15.60 -6.57
#